data_AF-A0A353NQD7-F1
#
_entry.id   AF-A0A353NQD7-F1
#
_cell.length_a   1.000
_cell.length_b   1.000
_cell.length_c   1.000
_cell.angle_alpha   90.00
_cell.angle_beta   90.00
_cell.angle_gamma   90.00
#
_symmetry.space_group_name_H-M   'P 1'
#
loop_
_entity.id
_entity.type
_entity.pdbx_description
1 polymer ?
#
loop_
_entity_poly.entity_id
_entity_poly.type
_entity_poly.pdbx_seq_one_letter_code
_entity_poly.pdbx_strand_id
1 'polypeptide(L)'
;MHKRKRKLFCEISPLTYQISAIRCRLMRHIADLSTGNLATSKSADSLPFMVYKHSSLIRRKLGNVDPLLQDNKATNLSLSAPRISGVIIKPSEIFSFWKLVGSCTAKKGYKEGLTIRSGRPSIGLGGGMCQFTNLIHWLVLHTPMQIVEHHHHDGMDLFPDYGRQIPFGTGTSILYNYLDYRFKNTTDITFQLITHTCEEYLYWQPCS
;
A
#
# COMPACT_ATOMS: atom_id res chain seq x y z
N MET A 1 31.66 -16.78 -24.20
CA MET A 1 30.51 -17.69 -23.93
C MET A 1 29.42 -16.92 -23.19
N HIS A 2 28.30 -16.63 -23.84
CA HIS A 2 27.16 -15.95 -23.20
C HIS A 2 26.38 -16.99 -22.38
N LYS A 3 26.50 -16.98 -21.05
CA LYS A 3 25.72 -17.87 -20.17
C LYS A 3 24.25 -17.49 -20.32
N ARG A 4 23.46 -18.32 -21.01
CA ARG A 4 22.00 -18.15 -21.12
C ARG A 4 21.42 -18.20 -19.69
N LYS A 5 20.97 -17.04 -19.19
CA LYS A 5 20.35 -16.93 -17.85
C LYS A 5 19.11 -17.82 -17.85
N ARG A 6 19.04 -18.80 -16.94
CA ARG A 6 17.91 -19.72 -16.82
C ARG A 6 16.68 -18.90 -16.42
N LYS A 7 15.64 -18.91 -17.25
CA LYS A 7 14.38 -18.21 -16.97
C LYS A 7 13.71 -18.83 -15.75
N LEU A 8 13.18 -18.00 -14.85
CA LEU A 8 12.34 -18.44 -13.74
C LEU A 8 11.01 -18.97 -14.28
N PHE A 9 10.34 -19.84 -13.53
CA PHE A 9 9.07 -20.44 -13.96
C PHE A 9 8.03 -19.38 -14.35
N CYS A 10 7.92 -18.30 -13.57
CA CYS A 10 7.01 -17.18 -13.83
C CYS A 10 7.38 -16.34 -15.07
N GLU A 11 8.57 -16.51 -15.65
CA GLU A 11 9.05 -15.78 -16.83
C GLU A 11 8.85 -16.58 -18.13
N ILE A 12 8.34 -17.82 -18.05
CA ILE A 12 8.19 -18.71 -19.21
C ILE A 12 7.01 -18.29 -20.08
N SER A 13 5.85 -18.03 -19.46
CA SER A 13 4.61 -17.64 -20.15
C SER A 13 3.63 -16.90 -19.23
N PRO A 14 2.63 -16.19 -19.77
CA PRO A 14 1.58 -15.56 -18.98
C PRO A 14 0.84 -16.53 -18.05
N LEU A 15 0.64 -17.78 -18.49
CA LEU A 15 -0.01 -18.83 -17.69
C LEU A 15 0.86 -19.22 -16.49
N THR A 16 2.16 -19.43 -16.70
CA THR A 16 3.08 -19.79 -15.61
C THR A 16 3.24 -18.67 -14.58
N TYR A 17 3.17 -17.41 -15.01
CA TYR A 17 3.09 -16.26 -14.11
C TYR A 17 1.82 -16.31 -13.24
N GLN A 18 0.65 -16.58 -13.85
CA GLN A 18 -0.61 -16.67 -13.12
C GLN A 18 -0.60 -17.80 -12.08
N ILE A 19 -0.11 -18.99 -12.46
CA ILE A 19 0.04 -20.12 -11.53
C ILE A 19 0.92 -19.75 -10.35
N SER A 20 2.07 -19.12 -10.60
CA SER A 20 2.96 -18.64 -9.55
C SER A 20 2.27 -17.62 -8.64
N ALA A 21 1.52 -16.68 -9.20
CA ALA A 21 0.79 -15.68 -8.43
C ALA A 21 -0.32 -16.31 -7.55
N ILE A 22 -1.05 -17.29 -8.08
CA ILE A 22 -2.06 -18.04 -7.31
C ILE A 22 -1.40 -18.78 -6.16
N ARG A 23 -0.29 -19.48 -6.41
CA ARG A 23 0.48 -20.16 -5.36
C ARG A 23 0.91 -19.19 -4.26
N CYS A 24 1.48 -18.03 -4.62
CA CYS A 24 1.91 -17.03 -3.64
C CYS A 24 0.73 -16.51 -2.80
N ARG A 25 -0.43 -16.28 -3.41
CA ARG A 25 -1.65 -15.86 -2.70
C ARG A 25 -2.16 -16.93 -1.75
N LEU A 26 -2.19 -18.19 -2.17
CA LEU A 26 -2.60 -19.31 -1.31
C LEU A 26 -1.66 -19.45 -0.11
N MET A 27 -0.34 -19.42 -0.35
CA MET A 27 0.66 -19.45 0.72
C MET A 27 0.48 -18.28 1.69
N ARG A 28 0.20 -17.07 1.16
CA ARG A 28 -0.10 -15.92 2.00
C ARG A 28 -1.35 -16.13 2.86
N HIS A 29 -2.43 -16.64 2.29
CA HIS A 29 -3.65 -16.91 3.04
C HIS A 29 -3.42 -17.91 4.18
N ILE A 30 -2.65 -18.97 3.94
CA ILE A 30 -2.29 -19.94 4.98
C ILE A 30 -1.46 -19.26 6.07
N ALA A 31 -0.46 -18.47 5.71
CA ALA A 31 0.38 -17.74 6.67
C ALA A 31 -0.42 -16.74 7.53
N ASP A 32 -1.39 -16.05 6.92
CA ASP A 32 -2.26 -15.10 7.62
C ASP A 32 -3.19 -15.82 8.60
N LEU A 33 -3.67 -17.02 8.26
CA LEU A 33 -4.45 -17.86 9.17
C LEU A 33 -3.60 -18.34 10.36
N SER A 34 -2.33 -18.69 10.14
CA SER A 34 -1.44 -19.07 11.23
C SER A 34 -0.97 -17.90 12.11
N THR A 35 -0.96 -16.66 11.57
CA THR A 35 -0.50 -15.48 12.32
C THR A 35 -1.48 -15.06 13.41
N GLY A 36 -2.80 -15.21 13.16
CA GLY A 36 -3.87 -14.98 14.14
C GLY A 36 -4.13 -13.53 14.57
N ASN A 37 -3.08 -12.70 14.67
CA ASN A 37 -3.13 -11.36 15.29
C ASN A 37 -3.14 -10.23 14.25
N LEU A 38 -3.99 -10.31 13.23
CA LEU A 38 -4.15 -9.21 12.26
C LEU A 38 -5.17 -8.19 12.79
N ALA A 39 -4.81 -6.91 12.76
CA ALA A 39 -5.69 -5.82 13.15
C ALA A 39 -6.87 -5.70 12.17
N THR A 40 -8.08 -5.99 12.65
CA THR A 40 -9.32 -5.87 11.87
C THR A 40 -10.40 -5.04 12.56
N SER A 41 -10.26 -4.77 13.86
CA SER A 41 -11.20 -3.96 14.63
C SER A 41 -11.14 -2.51 14.17
N LYS A 42 -12.30 -1.84 14.19
CA LYS A 42 -12.42 -0.42 13.86
C LYS A 42 -13.21 0.32 14.93
N SER A 43 -12.84 1.57 15.16
CA SER A 43 -13.60 2.52 15.96
C SER A 43 -13.89 3.76 15.12
N ALA A 44 -15.11 4.28 15.23
CA ALA A 44 -15.49 5.57 14.66
C ALA A 44 -14.98 6.73 15.54
N ASP A 45 -14.95 6.52 16.86
CA ASP A 45 -14.44 7.48 17.82
C ASP A 45 -12.92 7.50 17.74
N SER A 46 -12.37 8.72 17.69
CA SER A 46 -10.93 8.96 17.66
C SER A 46 -10.33 8.77 19.06
N LEU A 47 -9.21 8.05 19.17
CA LEU A 47 -8.43 8.01 20.40
C LEU A 47 -7.95 9.42 20.78
N PRO A 48 -7.76 9.70 22.09
CA PRO A 48 -7.66 11.07 22.60
C PRO A 48 -6.38 11.81 22.21
N PHE A 49 -5.26 11.12 21.98
CA PHE A 49 -3.98 11.77 21.71
C PHE A 49 -3.52 11.57 20.28
N MET A 50 -3.22 12.63 19.55
CA MET A 50 -2.69 12.54 18.19
C MET A 50 -1.16 12.48 18.21
N VAL A 51 -0.59 11.39 17.67
CA VAL A 51 0.88 11.22 17.63
C VAL A 51 1.50 11.98 16.45
N TYR A 52 0.83 12.04 15.30
CA TYR A 52 1.38 12.67 14.10
C TYR A 52 0.29 13.03 13.07
N LYS A 53 0.60 13.87 12.07
CA LYS A 53 -0.34 14.12 10.97
C LYS A 53 0.42 14.39 9.68
N HIS A 54 -0.04 13.78 8.60
CA HIS A 54 0.45 14.13 7.27
C HIS A 54 -0.67 14.26 6.25
N SER A 55 -0.41 15.06 5.23
CA SER A 55 -1.21 15.16 4.03
C SER A 55 -0.34 14.93 2.79
N SER A 56 -0.80 14.07 1.89
CA SER A 56 -0.20 13.91 0.56
C SER A 56 -1.19 14.34 -0.50
N LEU A 57 -0.70 15.09 -1.50
CA LEU A 57 -1.48 15.45 -2.69
C LEU A 57 -1.95 14.21 -3.45
N ILE A 58 -3.26 14.12 -3.71
CA ILE A 58 -3.84 13.00 -4.48
C ILE A 58 -3.53 13.17 -5.97
N ARG A 59 -3.75 14.38 -6.48
CA ARG A 59 -3.46 14.77 -7.86
C ARG A 59 -2.12 15.49 -7.90
N ARG A 60 -1.20 14.98 -8.72
CA ARG A 60 0.05 15.66 -9.04
C ARG A 60 0.11 15.83 -10.55
N LYS A 61 0.44 17.03 -11.03
CA LYS A 61 0.72 17.25 -12.45
C LYS A 61 2.01 16.52 -12.82
N LEU A 62 1.86 15.25 -13.21
CA LEU A 62 2.97 14.41 -13.68
C LEU A 62 3.07 14.57 -15.19
N GLY A 63 3.89 15.52 -15.67
CA GLY A 63 4.27 15.66 -17.09
C GLY A 63 3.18 15.30 -18.10
N ASN A 64 3.45 14.30 -18.94
CA ASN A 64 2.58 13.81 -20.01
C ASN A 64 1.60 12.68 -19.59
N VAL A 65 1.30 12.54 -18.30
CA VAL A 65 0.35 11.52 -17.83
C VAL A 65 -1.08 11.95 -18.17
N ASP A 66 -1.86 11.03 -18.74
CA ASP A 66 -3.28 11.23 -19.02
C ASP A 66 -4.01 11.71 -17.74
N PRO A 67 -4.65 12.90 -17.78
CA PRO A 67 -5.45 13.42 -16.67
C PRO A 67 -6.48 12.43 -16.13
N LEU A 68 -7.07 11.59 -16.99
CA LEU A 68 -8.05 10.58 -16.59
C LEU A 68 -7.47 9.57 -15.60
N LEU A 69 -6.19 9.20 -15.75
CA LEU A 69 -5.53 8.28 -14.83
C LEU A 69 -5.32 8.89 -13.44
N GLN A 70 -5.17 10.21 -13.34
CA GLN A 70 -5.09 10.93 -12.06
C GLN A 70 -6.46 11.00 -11.38
N ASP A 71 -7.54 11.18 -12.13
CA ASP A 71 -8.90 11.17 -11.57
C ASP A 71 -9.35 9.76 -11.15
N ASN A 72 -8.99 8.75 -11.93
CA ASN A 72 -9.21 7.36 -11.56
C ASN A 72 -8.46 6.97 -10.29
N LYS A 73 -7.23 7.47 -10.12
CA LYS A 73 -6.46 7.33 -8.88
C LYS A 73 -7.18 7.95 -7.69
N ALA A 74 -7.75 9.16 -7.83
CA ALA A 74 -8.55 9.77 -6.78
C ALA A 74 -9.76 8.88 -6.41
N THR A 75 -10.44 8.32 -7.41
CA THR A 75 -11.55 7.36 -7.20
C THR A 75 -11.07 6.10 -6.46
N ASN A 76 -9.93 5.54 -6.84
CA ASN A 76 -9.40 4.33 -6.19
C ASN A 76 -9.02 4.57 -4.73
N LEU A 77 -8.43 5.73 -4.44
CA LEU A 77 -8.07 6.12 -3.08
C LEU A 77 -9.32 6.37 -2.23
N SER A 78 -10.37 7.01 -2.78
CA SER A 78 -11.62 7.22 -2.05
C SER A 78 -12.37 5.93 -1.74
N LEU A 79 -12.23 4.89 -2.58
CA LEU A 79 -12.74 3.54 -2.29
C LEU A 79 -11.92 2.79 -1.23
N SER A 80 -10.61 3.06 -1.16
CA SER A 80 -9.67 2.34 -0.28
C SER A 80 -9.57 2.97 1.11
N ALA A 81 -9.64 4.29 1.21
CA ALA A 81 -9.44 5.00 2.47
C ALA A 81 -10.43 4.59 3.57
N PRO A 82 -11.75 4.46 3.32
CA PRO A 82 -12.69 3.97 4.32
C PRO A 82 -12.41 2.53 4.78
N ARG A 83 -11.69 1.73 3.96
CA ARG A 83 -11.30 0.35 4.34
C ARG A 83 -10.21 0.34 5.39
N ILE A 84 -9.41 1.39 5.49
CA ILE A 84 -8.30 1.53 6.42
C ILE A 84 -8.67 2.43 7.60
N SER A 85 -9.43 3.49 7.35
CA SER A 85 -9.79 4.47 8.37
C SER A 85 -10.49 3.84 9.57
N GLY A 86 -10.11 4.33 10.75
CA GLY A 86 -10.64 3.90 12.04
C GLY A 86 -10.06 2.59 12.55
N VAL A 87 -9.11 1.97 11.85
CA VAL A 87 -8.50 0.70 12.31
C VAL A 87 -7.82 0.88 13.66
N ILE A 88 -8.13 -0.01 14.58
CA ILE A 88 -7.50 -0.12 15.89
C ILE A 88 -6.42 -1.20 15.81
N ILE A 89 -5.25 -0.89 16.36
CA ILE A 89 -4.05 -1.72 16.33
C ILE A 89 -3.62 -1.91 17.79
N LYS A 90 -4.11 -2.98 18.41
CA LYS A 90 -3.83 -3.32 19.80
C LYS A 90 -2.40 -3.83 19.97
N PRO A 91 -1.88 -3.88 21.21
CA PRO A 91 -0.61 -4.52 21.50
C PRO A 91 -0.47 -5.89 20.83
N SER A 92 0.69 -6.12 20.20
CA SER A 92 1.02 -7.33 19.43
C SER A 92 0.23 -7.58 18.14
N GLU A 93 -0.75 -6.75 17.77
CA GLU A 93 -1.45 -6.87 16.49
C GLU A 93 -0.60 -6.36 15.32
N ILE A 94 -0.86 -6.92 14.15
CA ILE A 94 -0.22 -6.59 12.89
C ILE A 94 -1.22 -5.92 11.98
N PHE A 95 -0.92 -4.70 11.55
CA PHE A 95 -1.60 -4.08 10.43
C PHE A 95 -1.19 -4.77 9.13
N SER A 96 -2.16 -5.03 8.26
CA SER A 96 -1.93 -5.52 6.89
C SER A 96 -2.79 -4.73 5.92
N PHE A 97 -2.15 -4.05 4.97
CA PHE A 97 -2.85 -3.21 4.00
C PHE A 97 -3.83 -4.04 3.17
N TRP A 98 -3.38 -5.16 2.60
CA TRP A 98 -4.25 -5.99 1.76
C TRP A 98 -5.30 -6.79 2.54
N LYS A 99 -5.08 -7.09 3.83
CA LYS A 99 -6.12 -7.67 4.68
C LYS A 99 -7.31 -6.73 4.82
N LEU A 100 -7.06 -5.42 4.92
CA LEU A 100 -8.09 -4.41 5.11
C LEU A 100 -8.74 -3.94 3.79
N VAL A 101 -7.92 -3.59 2.79
CA VAL A 101 -8.41 -3.09 1.49
C VAL A 101 -8.99 -4.21 0.64
N GLY A 102 -8.35 -5.38 0.63
CA GLY A 102 -8.71 -6.51 -0.22
C GLY A 102 -8.38 -6.28 -1.70
N SER A 103 -8.97 -7.12 -2.57
CA SER A 103 -8.74 -7.03 -4.01
C SER A 103 -9.35 -5.78 -4.63
N CYS A 104 -8.57 -5.05 -5.45
CA CYS A 104 -9.06 -3.97 -6.31
C CYS A 104 -9.63 -4.57 -7.60
N THR A 105 -10.95 -4.59 -7.76
CA THR A 105 -11.63 -5.12 -8.95
C THR A 105 -12.60 -4.11 -9.53
N ALA A 106 -12.85 -4.19 -10.84
CA ALA A 106 -13.84 -3.34 -11.51
C ALA A 106 -15.25 -3.46 -10.88
N LYS A 107 -15.63 -4.67 -10.44
CA LYS A 107 -16.90 -4.93 -9.73
C LYS A 107 -17.05 -4.14 -8.42
N LYS A 108 -15.92 -3.82 -7.76
CA LYS A 108 -15.88 -2.99 -6.54
C LYS A 108 -15.75 -1.50 -6.84
N GLY A 109 -15.85 -1.10 -8.11
CA GLY A 109 -15.74 0.29 -8.57
C GLY A 109 -14.31 0.78 -8.80
N TYR A 110 -13.29 -0.06 -8.61
CA TYR A 110 -11.91 0.35 -8.88
C TYR A 110 -11.70 0.57 -10.37
N LYS A 111 -10.98 1.65 -10.70
CA LYS A 111 -10.67 2.09 -12.05
C LYS A 111 -9.20 1.87 -12.38
N GLU A 112 -8.88 1.89 -13.67
CA GLU A 112 -7.52 1.83 -14.14
C GLU A 112 -6.76 3.11 -13.81
N GLY A 113 -5.59 2.96 -13.20
CA GLY A 113 -4.70 4.07 -12.90
C GLY A 113 -3.25 3.67 -13.14
N LEU A 114 -2.35 4.62 -12.91
CA LEU A 114 -0.92 4.35 -12.97
C LEU A 114 -0.50 3.32 -11.92
N THR A 115 0.24 2.33 -12.38
CA THR A 115 0.84 1.24 -11.61
C THR A 115 2.29 1.07 -12.06
N ILE A 116 3.08 0.32 -11.30
CA ILE A 116 4.44 -0.07 -11.69
C ILE A 116 4.45 -1.58 -11.88
N ARG A 117 4.90 -2.03 -13.06
CA ARG A 117 5.11 -3.45 -13.33
C ARG A 117 6.53 -3.66 -13.81
N SER A 118 7.29 -4.49 -13.10
CA SER A 118 8.69 -4.80 -13.45
C SER A 118 9.57 -3.54 -13.63
N GLY A 119 9.42 -2.56 -12.75
CA GLY A 119 10.19 -1.31 -12.78
C GLY A 119 9.80 -0.34 -13.90
N ARG A 120 8.65 -0.54 -14.56
CA ARG A 120 8.15 0.35 -15.63
C ARG A 120 6.75 0.88 -15.29
N PRO A 121 6.41 2.13 -15.67
CA PRO A 121 5.04 2.61 -15.59
C PRO A 121 4.12 1.72 -16.44
N SER A 122 2.99 1.35 -15.87
CA SER A 122 1.97 0.51 -16.49
C SER A 122 0.59 1.01 -16.08
N ILE A 123 -0.45 0.60 -16.81
CA ILE A 123 -1.84 0.84 -16.43
C ILE A 123 -2.40 -0.43 -15.80
N GLY A 124 -3.16 -0.28 -14.71
CA GLY A 124 -3.80 -1.39 -14.03
C GLY A 124 -4.90 -0.94 -13.06
N LEU A 125 -5.81 -1.88 -12.74
CA LEU A 125 -6.88 -1.63 -11.77
C LEU A 125 -6.32 -1.32 -10.37
N GLY A 126 -6.87 -0.31 -9.73
CA GLY A 126 -6.44 0.10 -8.39
C GLY A 126 -5.13 0.90 -8.38
N GLY A 127 -4.79 1.60 -9.47
CA GLY A 127 -3.68 2.56 -9.46
C GLY A 127 -3.81 3.56 -8.30
N GLY A 128 -2.70 3.84 -7.60
CA GLY A 128 -2.64 4.70 -6.42
C GLY A 128 -2.31 4.00 -5.10
N MET A 129 -2.43 2.66 -4.99
CA MET A 129 -2.18 1.97 -3.71
C MET A 129 -0.73 2.10 -3.21
N CYS A 130 0.26 2.15 -4.10
CA CYS A 130 1.66 2.39 -3.71
C CYS A 130 1.83 3.75 -3.03
N GLN A 131 1.13 4.80 -3.50
CA GLN A 131 1.17 6.09 -2.83
C GLN A 131 0.51 6.01 -1.44
N PHE A 132 -0.62 5.30 -1.33
CA PHE A 132 -1.31 5.18 -0.05
C PHE A 132 -0.44 4.45 0.97
N THR A 133 0.18 3.34 0.57
CA THR A 133 1.10 2.61 1.44
C THR A 133 2.36 3.40 1.76
N ASN A 134 2.90 4.18 0.82
CA ASN A 134 4.02 5.08 1.09
C ASN A 134 3.66 6.17 2.11
N LEU A 135 2.44 6.70 2.03
CA LEU A 135 1.93 7.61 3.06
C LEU A 135 1.92 6.90 4.41
N ILE A 136 1.25 5.74 4.54
CA ILE A 136 1.19 4.97 5.80
C ILE A 136 2.60 4.62 6.30
N HIS A 137 3.54 4.36 5.40
CA HIS A 137 4.93 4.11 5.76
C HIS A 137 5.58 5.31 6.43
N TRP A 138 5.49 6.49 5.81
CA TRP A 138 6.05 7.72 6.37
C TRP A 138 5.53 8.02 7.78
N LEU A 139 4.27 7.70 7.98
CA LEU A 139 3.53 7.90 9.20
C LEU A 139 3.96 6.94 10.31
N VAL A 140 4.10 5.66 9.97
CA VAL A 140 4.61 4.62 10.88
C VAL A 140 6.04 4.92 11.33
N LEU A 141 6.88 5.53 10.48
CA LEU A 141 8.24 5.92 10.85
C LEU A 141 8.31 6.94 12.01
N HIS A 142 7.23 7.67 12.28
CA HIS A 142 7.13 8.62 13.39
C HIS A 142 6.47 8.00 14.65
N THR A 143 6.34 6.67 14.68
CA THR A 143 5.71 5.93 15.79
C THR A 143 6.64 4.80 16.26
N PRO A 144 6.45 4.27 17.48
CA PRO A 144 7.23 3.11 17.97
C PRO A 144 6.82 1.77 17.33
N MET A 145 6.04 1.79 16.24
CA MET A 145 5.59 0.57 15.57
C MET A 145 6.70 -0.05 14.74
N GLN A 146 6.76 -1.38 14.72
CA GLN A 146 7.79 -2.12 14.01
C GLN A 146 7.31 -2.49 12.61
N ILE A 147 8.03 -2.10 11.57
CA ILE A 147 7.76 -2.56 10.21
C ILE A 147 8.16 -4.03 10.10
N VAL A 148 7.22 -4.90 9.73
CA VAL A 148 7.44 -6.36 9.63
C VAL A 148 7.39 -6.86 8.18
N GLU A 149 6.82 -6.07 7.27
CA GLU A 149 6.89 -6.33 5.84
C GLU A 149 6.90 -5.01 5.06
N HIS A 150 7.95 -4.79 4.28
CA HIS A 150 8.09 -3.66 3.37
C HIS A 150 8.91 -4.08 2.16
N HIS A 151 8.42 -3.76 0.97
CA HIS A 151 9.10 -4.03 -0.29
C HIS A 151 9.37 -2.71 -1.00
N HIS A 152 10.54 -2.57 -1.59
CA HIS A 152 10.93 -1.39 -2.33
C HIS A 152 10.77 -1.63 -3.83
N HIS A 153 10.49 -0.57 -4.59
CA HIS A 153 10.67 -0.62 -6.04
C HIS A 153 12.17 -0.63 -6.36
N ASP A 154 12.65 -1.66 -7.05
CA ASP A 154 14.00 -1.69 -7.61
C ASP A 154 14.13 -0.59 -8.68
N GLY A 155 14.48 0.64 -8.27
CA GLY A 155 15.06 1.68 -9.12
C GLY A 155 14.13 2.66 -9.83
N MET A 156 12.82 2.76 -9.53
CA MET A 156 11.97 3.79 -10.12
C MET A 156 11.00 4.40 -9.11
N ASP A 157 11.29 5.63 -8.70
CA ASP A 157 10.35 6.50 -8.00
C ASP A 157 9.46 7.18 -9.07
N LEU A 158 8.15 6.85 -9.08
CA LEU A 158 7.18 7.55 -9.94
C LEU A 158 6.76 8.90 -9.36
N PHE A 159 7.25 9.26 -8.18
CA PHE A 159 6.88 10.45 -7.44
C PHE A 159 8.12 11.23 -6.96
N PRO A 160 9.06 11.63 -7.84
CA PRO A 160 10.12 12.54 -7.45
C PRO A 160 9.48 13.88 -7.08
N ASP A 161 9.41 14.15 -5.78
CA ASP A 161 8.93 15.42 -5.24
C ASP A 161 9.84 16.55 -5.77
N TYR A 162 9.27 17.43 -6.59
CA TYR A 162 9.96 18.61 -7.11
C TYR A 162 10.39 19.49 -5.92
N GLY A 163 11.69 19.47 -5.58
CA GLY A 163 12.29 20.33 -4.56
C GLY A 163 12.63 19.68 -3.21
N ARG A 164 12.38 18.38 -3.01
CA ARG A 164 12.93 17.64 -1.86
C ARG A 164 14.19 16.90 -2.31
N GLN A 165 15.37 17.36 -1.88
CA GLN A 165 16.53 16.48 -1.76
C GLN A 165 16.30 15.58 -0.53
N ILE A 166 15.44 14.59 -0.65
CA ILE A 166 15.47 13.44 0.26
C ILE A 166 16.27 12.35 -0.48
N PRO A 167 17.39 11.89 0.07
CA PRO A 167 18.10 10.77 -0.54
C PRO A 167 17.30 9.48 -0.32
N PHE A 168 17.49 8.53 -1.22
CA PHE A 168 17.07 7.11 -1.18
C PHE A 168 15.78 6.73 -1.92
N GLY A 169 15.82 5.54 -2.53
CA GLY A 169 14.75 4.94 -3.33
C GLY A 169 13.53 4.53 -2.52
N THR A 170 12.66 5.49 -2.20
CA THR A 170 11.59 5.40 -1.20
C THR A 170 10.19 5.27 -1.82
N GLY A 171 9.95 4.21 -2.59
CA GLY A 171 8.60 3.84 -3.02
C GLY A 171 8.17 2.51 -2.42
N THR A 172 7.17 2.51 -1.54
CA THR A 172 6.53 1.26 -1.09
C THR A 172 5.94 0.51 -2.28
N SER A 173 6.35 -0.74 -2.44
CA SER A 173 5.87 -1.66 -3.48
C SER A 173 4.89 -2.67 -2.90
N ILE A 174 3.71 -2.77 -3.50
CA ILE A 174 2.69 -3.73 -3.08
C ILE A 174 2.00 -4.38 -4.27
N LEU A 175 1.62 -5.65 -4.10
CA LEU A 175 0.92 -6.45 -5.10
C LEU A 175 -0.05 -7.43 -4.44
N TYR A 176 -1.32 -7.26 -4.76
CA TYR A 176 -2.39 -8.07 -4.18
C TYR A 176 -2.27 -9.57 -4.56
N ASN A 177 -2.27 -10.53 -3.64
CA ASN A 177 -2.14 -10.46 -2.18
C ASN A 177 -0.93 -11.31 -1.76
N TYR A 178 0.27 -10.89 -2.18
CA TYR A 178 1.50 -11.59 -1.77
C TYR A 178 2.69 -10.65 -1.51
N LEU A 179 2.68 -9.42 -2.03
CA LEU A 179 3.55 -8.33 -1.56
C LEU A 179 2.67 -7.31 -0.82
N ASP A 180 2.83 -7.21 0.48
CA ASP A 180 1.99 -6.39 1.36
C ASP A 180 2.82 -5.34 2.10
N TYR A 181 2.14 -4.36 2.70
CA TYR A 181 2.75 -3.46 3.66
C TYR A 181 2.21 -3.80 5.05
N ARG A 182 3.11 -4.20 5.96
CA ARG A 182 2.75 -4.65 7.31
C ARG A 182 3.64 -4.04 8.37
N PHE A 183 3.02 -3.69 9.49
CA PHE A 183 3.71 -3.27 10.70
C PHE A 183 3.00 -3.84 11.92
N LYS A 184 3.77 -4.08 12.97
CA LYS A 184 3.33 -4.64 14.24
C LYS A 184 3.35 -3.55 15.31
N ASN A 185 2.29 -3.49 16.09
CA ASN A 185 2.33 -2.76 17.34
C ASN A 185 3.12 -3.58 18.37
N THR A 186 4.31 -3.11 18.72
CA THR A 186 5.20 -3.76 19.71
C THR A 186 5.11 -3.13 21.09
N THR A 187 4.28 -2.09 21.26
CA THR A 187 4.06 -1.42 22.53
C THR A 187 2.86 -2.02 23.26
N ASP A 188 2.63 -1.53 24.48
CA ASP A 188 1.47 -1.77 25.33
C ASP A 188 0.32 -0.75 25.12
N ILE A 189 0.52 0.22 24.22
CA ILE A 189 -0.44 1.28 23.89
C ILE A 189 -1.22 0.89 22.64
N THR A 190 -2.51 1.19 22.60
CA THR A 190 -3.34 0.96 21.41
C THR A 190 -3.20 2.14 20.45
N PHE A 191 -3.02 1.87 19.15
CA PHE A 191 -3.01 2.91 18.13
C PHE A 191 -4.26 2.83 17.25
N GLN A 192 -4.68 3.98 16.72
CA GLN A 192 -5.73 4.07 15.73
C GLN A 192 -5.21 4.72 14.46
N LEU A 193 -5.58 4.15 13.31
CA LEU A 193 -5.22 4.64 12.00
C LEU A 193 -6.42 5.36 11.38
N ILE A 194 -6.41 6.69 11.35
CA ILE A 194 -7.49 7.48 10.73
C ILE A 194 -7.03 7.97 9.37
N THR A 195 -7.80 7.71 8.32
CA THR A 195 -7.49 8.18 6.96
C THR A 195 -8.69 8.88 6.33
N HIS A 196 -8.48 10.02 5.68
CA HIS A 196 -9.51 10.73 4.92
C HIS A 196 -8.98 11.13 3.56
N THR A 197 -9.83 11.00 2.53
CA THR A 197 -9.57 11.55 1.20
C THR A 197 -10.46 12.78 0.99
N CYS A 198 -9.85 13.94 0.78
CA CYS A 198 -10.51 15.11 0.21
C CYS A 198 -10.11 15.22 -1.27
N GLU A 199 -10.74 16.10 -2.05
CA GLU A 199 -10.42 16.26 -3.48
C GLU A 199 -8.94 16.62 -3.74
N GLU A 200 -8.24 17.17 -2.75
CA GLU A 200 -6.83 17.59 -2.88
C GLU A 200 -5.85 16.76 -2.03
N TYR A 201 -6.25 16.21 -0.88
CA TYR A 201 -5.33 15.65 0.12
C TYR A 201 -5.79 14.32 0.71
N LEU A 202 -4.83 13.43 0.93
CA LEU A 202 -4.98 12.23 1.76
C LEU A 202 -4.45 12.55 3.16
N TYR A 203 -5.35 12.72 4.14
CA TYR A 203 -5.02 13.00 5.54
C TYR A 203 -4.86 11.72 6.34
N TRP A 204 -3.91 11.74 7.28
CA TRP A 204 -3.76 10.68 8.26
C TRP A 204 -3.41 11.18 9.65
N GLN A 205 -3.92 10.48 10.67
CA GLN A 205 -3.60 10.69 12.09
C GLN A 205 -3.49 9.33 12.82
N PRO A 206 -2.35 9.02 13.48
CA PRO A 206 -2.26 8.02 14.52
C PRO A 206 -2.81 8.62 15.80
N CYS A 207 -3.84 8.03 16.38
CA CYS A 207 -4.25 8.39 17.72
C CYS A 207 -3.83 7.29 18.72
N SER A 208 -3.37 7.68 19.90
CA SER A 208 -2.99 6.83 21.04
C SER A 208 -3.88 7.12 22.25
#